data_AF-A0A183MSV1-F1
#
_entry.id   AF-A0A183MSV1-F1
#
_cell.length_a   1.000
_cell.length_b   1.000
_cell.length_c   1.000
_cell.angle_alpha   90.00
_cell.angle_beta   90.00
_cell.angle_gamma   90.00
#
_symmetry.space_group_name_H-M   'P 1'
#
loop_
_entity.id
_entity.type
_entity.pdbx_description
1 polymer ?
#
loop_
_entity_poly.entity_id
_entity_poly.type
_entity_poly.pdbx_seq_one_letter_code
_entity_poly.pdbx_strand_id
1 'polypeptide(L)'
;MEDNCKGIKKSLTSTCQEVVGLKKYHHKEWISTETLIKIKERKNKKAAINNSRTRAEKVQAQAEYIEANKQVKRSIRADKKKYVEELATTAEKAAREGNMKQLHDTTKKLAGKYSKPERSVKEKEGKSITEIQQQRNRWVEYFEELLNRPAPMNPPDIEAAHTDLPIDEGRNQNGRQTNQERESSETGQHTS
;
A
#
# COMPACT_ATOMS: atom_id res chain seq x y z
N MET A 1 44.86 23.76 22.24
CA MET A 1 44.79 22.48 21.48
C MET A 1 43.38 22.14 21.04
N GLU A 2 42.36 22.32 21.88
CA GLU A 2 40.94 22.04 21.55
C GLU A 2 40.39 22.93 20.41
N ASP A 3 40.82 24.19 20.34
CA ASP A 3 40.38 25.13 19.30
C ASP A 3 40.84 24.72 17.89
N ASN A 4 42.03 24.13 17.78
CA ASN A 4 42.55 23.63 16.51
C ASN A 4 41.70 22.46 15.98
N CYS A 5 41.37 21.51 16.86
CA CYS A 5 40.50 20.38 16.52
C CYS A 5 39.09 20.83 16.11
N LYS A 6 38.56 21.88 16.76
CA LYS A 6 37.27 22.49 16.42
C LYS A 6 37.32 23.20 15.07
N GLY A 7 38.43 23.88 14.74
CA GLY A 7 38.68 24.51 13.45
C GLY A 7 38.70 23.50 12.31
N ILE A 8 39.48 22.43 12.44
CA ILE A 8 39.59 21.35 11.44
C ILE A 8 38.25 20.67 11.21
N LYS A 9 37.49 20.39 12.27
CA LYS A 9 36.18 19.76 12.14
C LYS A 9 35.18 20.65 11.41
N LYS A 10 35.24 21.98 11.66
CA LYS A 10 34.40 22.97 10.97
C LYS A 10 34.76 23.08 9.49
N SER A 11 36.05 23.21 9.16
CA SER A 11 36.49 23.32 7.75
C SER A 11 36.10 22.08 6.97
N LEU A 12 36.37 20.89 7.51
CA LEU A 12 36.00 19.62 6.87
C LEU A 12 34.49 19.51 6.64
N THR A 13 33.68 19.86 7.66
CA THR A 13 32.22 19.84 7.54
C THR A 13 31.74 20.82 6.47
N SER A 14 32.32 22.03 6.41
CA SER A 14 31.97 23.05 5.42
C SER A 14 32.28 22.59 4.00
N THR A 15 33.49 22.08 3.76
CA THR A 15 33.90 21.60 2.43
C THR A 15 33.05 20.42 1.97
N CYS A 16 32.76 19.46 2.86
CA CYS A 16 31.85 18.36 2.53
C CYS A 16 30.45 18.86 2.18
N GLN A 17 29.96 19.88 2.87
CA GLN A 17 28.63 20.44 2.65
C GLN A 17 28.53 21.24 1.35
N GLU A 18 29.62 21.85 0.90
CA GLU A 18 29.74 22.55 -0.39
C GLU A 18 29.84 21.57 -1.56
N VAL A 19 30.69 20.55 -1.46
CA VAL A 19 30.94 19.57 -2.54
C VAL A 19 29.78 18.58 -2.69
N VAL A 20 29.28 18.03 -1.58
CA VAL A 20 28.28 16.94 -1.59
C VAL A 20 26.86 17.47 -1.37
N GLY A 21 26.72 18.70 -0.84
CA GLY A 21 25.43 19.24 -0.43
C GLY A 21 24.92 18.60 0.87
N LEU A 22 23.90 19.22 1.46
CA LEU A 22 23.14 18.56 2.53
C LEU A 22 22.21 17.52 1.91
N LYS A 23 22.33 16.27 2.37
CA LYS A 23 21.33 15.24 2.08
C LYS A 23 19.97 15.77 2.54
N LYS A 24 19.08 16.07 1.59
CA LYS A 24 17.70 16.47 1.88
C LYS A 24 17.03 15.32 2.61
N TYR A 25 16.98 15.40 3.93
CA TYR A 25 16.16 14.52 4.72
C TYR A 25 14.72 14.95 4.48
N HIS A 26 14.06 14.27 3.55
CA HIS A 26 12.60 14.22 3.58
C HIS A 26 12.26 13.61 4.93
N HIS A 27 11.78 14.45 5.85
CA HIS A 27 11.29 13.93 7.10
C HIS A 27 10.20 12.94 6.74
N LYS A 28 10.23 11.76 7.36
CA LYS A 28 9.10 10.86 7.24
C LYS A 28 7.93 11.63 7.84
N GLU A 29 6.91 11.92 7.04
CA GLU A 29 5.76 12.78 7.40
C GLU A 29 5.14 12.41 8.75
N TRP A 30 5.29 11.15 9.16
CA TRP A 30 4.73 10.62 10.39
C TRP A 30 5.46 10.95 11.69
N ILE A 31 6.72 11.40 11.66
CA ILE A 31 7.46 11.66 12.90
C ILE A 31 7.02 13.02 13.47
N SER A 32 6.58 13.01 14.73
CA SER A 32 6.13 14.20 15.44
C SER A 32 7.29 15.10 15.86
N THR A 33 7.00 16.40 15.98
CA THR A 33 7.91 17.40 16.58
C THR A 33 8.30 17.03 18.01
N GLU A 34 7.36 16.48 18.78
CA GLU A 34 7.61 16.01 20.15
C GLU A 34 8.67 14.89 20.18
N THR A 35 8.60 13.94 19.23
CA THR A 35 9.60 12.88 19.09
C THR A 35 10.97 13.44 18.71
N LEU A 36 11.02 14.48 17.87
CA LEU A 36 12.28 15.16 17.54
C LEU A 36 12.92 15.83 18.76
N ILE A 37 12.12 16.46 19.63
CA ILE A 37 12.59 17.04 20.89
C ILE A 37 13.21 15.95 21.76
N LYS A 38 12.52 14.82 21.97
CA LYS A 38 13.03 13.67 22.74
C LYS A 38 14.32 13.10 22.16
N ILE A 39 14.46 13.07 20.83
CA ILE A 39 15.72 12.63 20.17
C ILE A 39 16.87 13.59 20.51
N LYS A 40 16.62 14.90 20.53
CA LYS A 40 17.61 15.91 20.90
C LYS A 40 18.03 15.77 22.37
N GLU A 41 17.08 15.60 23.28
CA GLU A 41 17.34 15.36 24.70
C GLU A 41 18.17 14.09 24.93
N ARG A 42 17.84 13.00 24.24
CA ARG A 42 18.62 11.77 24.28
C ARG A 42 20.07 11.99 23.82
N LYS A 43 20.30 12.83 22.81
CA LYS A 43 21.65 13.19 22.35
C LYS A 43 22.42 13.97 23.43
N ASN A 44 21.75 14.91 24.12
CA ASN A 44 22.36 15.65 25.22
C ASN A 44 22.76 14.71 26.37
N LYS A 45 21.89 13.77 26.74
CA LYS A 45 22.20 12.73 27.75
C LYS A 45 23.38 11.85 27.33
N LYS A 46 23.51 11.54 26.04
CA LYS A 46 24.68 10.83 25.51
C LYS A 46 25.97 11.64 25.66
N ALA A 47 25.90 12.97 25.47
CA ALA A 47 27.04 13.85 25.69
C ALA A 47 27.44 13.90 27.18
N ALA A 48 26.47 13.90 28.11
CA ALA A 48 26.75 13.82 29.54
C ALA A 48 27.55 12.56 29.92
N ILE A 49 27.26 11.41 29.30
CA ILE A 49 28.05 10.18 29.49
C ILE A 49 29.50 10.34 29.00
N ASN A 50 29.71 11.03 27.88
CA ASN A 50 31.05 11.21 27.33
C ASN A 50 31.90 12.18 28.16
N ASN A 51 31.25 13.14 28.82
CA ASN A 51 31.89 14.16 29.64
C ASN A 51 31.99 13.78 31.13
N SER A 52 31.45 12.63 31.55
CA SER A 52 31.47 12.20 32.95
C SER A 52 32.89 12.01 33.44
N ARG A 53 33.22 12.59 34.61
CA ARG A 53 34.58 12.60 35.16
C ARG A 53 34.81 11.45 36.13
N THR A 54 33.77 11.08 36.88
CA THR A 54 33.84 9.98 37.85
C THR A 54 33.02 8.76 37.41
N ARG A 55 33.34 7.58 37.95
CA ARG A 55 32.62 6.33 37.64
C ARG A 55 31.15 6.41 38.06
N ALA A 56 30.85 7.06 39.19
CA ALA A 56 29.48 7.22 39.70
C ALA A 56 28.63 8.08 38.77
N GLU A 57 29.14 9.25 38.35
CA GLU A 57 28.48 10.12 37.36
C GLU A 57 28.19 9.38 36.06
N LYS A 58 29.15 8.57 35.59
CA LYS A 58 28.98 7.79 34.37
C LYS A 58 27.84 6.77 34.48
N VAL A 59 27.70 6.10 35.62
CA VAL A 59 26.61 5.15 35.88
C VAL A 59 25.26 5.86 35.90
N GLN A 60 25.17 7.02 36.55
CA GLN A 60 23.95 7.82 36.58
C GLN A 60 23.56 8.33 35.19
N ALA A 61 24.50 8.94 34.45
CA ALA A 61 24.25 9.43 33.10
C ALA A 61 23.86 8.29 32.13
N GLN A 62 24.43 7.09 32.32
CA GLN A 62 24.01 5.89 31.56
C GLN A 62 22.57 5.50 31.86
N ALA A 63 22.15 5.49 33.13
CA ALA A 63 20.78 5.18 33.50
C ALA A 63 19.78 6.17 32.87
N GLU A 64 20.09 7.47 32.92
CA GLU A 64 19.26 8.52 32.30
C GLU A 64 19.16 8.39 30.77
N TYR A 65 20.26 8.06 30.11
CA TYR A 65 20.29 7.81 28.67
C TYR A 65 19.46 6.58 28.30
N ILE A 66 19.54 5.49 29.08
CA ILE A 66 18.76 4.27 28.85
C ILE A 66 17.27 4.60 28.89
N GLU A 67 16.83 5.36 29.90
CA GLU A 67 15.42 5.74 30.02
C GLU A 67 14.98 6.66 28.87
N ALA A 68 15.76 7.69 28.53
CA ALA A 68 15.47 8.56 27.39
C ALA A 68 15.42 7.78 26.07
N ASN A 69 16.29 6.79 25.88
CA ASN A 69 16.30 5.95 24.69
C ASN A 69 15.06 5.05 24.62
N LYS A 70 14.56 4.54 25.75
CA LYS A 70 13.28 3.82 25.82
C LYS A 70 12.12 4.73 25.42
N GLN A 71 12.08 5.97 25.95
CA GLN A 71 11.04 6.94 25.63
C GLN A 71 11.01 7.29 24.14
N VAL A 72 12.18 7.58 23.55
CA VAL A 72 12.30 7.81 22.09
C VAL A 72 11.78 6.61 21.29
N LYS A 73 12.16 5.38 21.67
CA LYS A 73 11.64 4.17 21.00
C LYS A 73 10.12 4.01 21.16
N ARG A 74 9.53 4.41 22.29
CA ARG A 74 8.08 4.39 22.50
C ARG A 74 7.39 5.45 21.64
N SER A 75 7.89 6.69 21.62
CA SER A 75 7.28 7.78 20.84
C SER A 75 7.35 7.52 19.35
N ILE A 76 8.48 7.02 18.84
CA ILE A 76 8.62 6.61 17.43
C ILE A 76 7.59 5.52 17.05
N ARG A 77 7.32 4.57 17.95
CA ARG A 77 6.29 3.53 17.70
C ARG A 77 4.88 4.12 17.73
N ALA A 78 4.61 5.03 18.66
CA ALA A 78 3.31 5.71 18.77
C ALA A 78 3.02 6.58 17.55
N ASP A 79 3.97 7.41 17.13
CA ASP A 79 3.88 8.25 15.93
C ASP A 79 3.59 7.42 14.67
N LYS A 80 4.32 6.30 14.50
CA LYS A 80 4.09 5.39 13.37
C LYS A 80 2.68 4.78 13.42
N LYS A 81 2.23 4.36 14.60
CA LYS A 81 0.88 3.78 14.76
C LYS A 81 -0.19 4.82 14.38
N LYS A 82 -0.07 6.03 14.93
CA LYS A 82 -0.99 7.14 14.67
C LYS A 82 -1.09 7.44 13.17
N TYR A 83 0.04 7.54 12.48
CA TYR A 83 0.05 7.79 11.04
C TYR A 83 -0.62 6.69 10.22
N VAL A 84 -0.38 5.42 10.56
CA VAL A 84 -1.04 4.29 9.88
C VAL A 84 -2.55 4.33 10.11
N GLU A 85 -2.98 4.67 11.33
CA GLU A 85 -4.39 4.80 11.70
C GLU A 85 -5.08 5.97 10.98
N GLU A 86 -4.42 7.12 10.85
CA GLU A 86 -4.90 8.26 10.05
C GLU A 86 -5.02 7.91 8.56
N LEU A 87 -4.08 7.14 8.00
CA LEU A 87 -4.17 6.67 6.62
C LEU A 87 -5.34 5.67 6.44
N ALA A 88 -5.54 4.77 7.40
CA ALA A 88 -6.62 3.79 7.36
C ALA A 88 -8.00 4.47 7.43
N THR A 89 -8.18 5.41 8.35
CA THR A 89 -9.43 6.19 8.47
C THR A 89 -9.69 7.05 7.21
N THR A 90 -8.63 7.60 6.61
CA THR A 90 -8.74 8.32 5.32
C THR A 90 -9.17 7.39 4.18
N ALA A 91 -8.63 6.17 4.13
CA ALA A 91 -9.00 5.18 3.13
C ALA A 91 -10.46 4.75 3.31
N GLU A 92 -10.90 4.49 4.54
CA GLU A 92 -12.29 4.14 4.84
C GLU A 92 -13.26 5.24 4.41
N LYS A 93 -12.95 6.50 4.73
CA LYS A 93 -13.74 7.65 4.31
C LYS A 93 -13.83 7.74 2.77
N ALA A 94 -12.71 7.60 2.07
CA ALA A 94 -12.68 7.63 0.61
C ALA A 94 -13.53 6.50 -0.02
N ALA A 95 -13.55 5.31 0.57
CA ALA A 95 -14.42 4.22 0.13
C ALA A 95 -15.91 4.58 0.31
N ARG A 96 -16.28 5.15 1.47
CA ARG A 96 -17.67 5.58 1.76
C ARG A 96 -18.13 6.68 0.79
N GLU A 97 -17.25 7.58 0.40
CA GLU A 97 -17.54 8.69 -0.53
C GLU A 97 -17.45 8.28 -2.02
N GLY A 98 -17.04 7.05 -2.33
CA GLY A 98 -16.83 6.59 -3.70
C GLY A 98 -15.60 7.21 -4.39
N ASN A 99 -14.70 7.88 -3.65
CA ASN A 99 -13.48 8.49 -4.21
C ASN A 99 -12.39 7.43 -4.43
N MET A 100 -12.50 6.73 -5.55
CA MET A 100 -11.62 5.59 -5.85
C MET A 100 -10.16 5.95 -6.07
N LYS A 101 -9.89 7.13 -6.64
CA LYS A 101 -8.52 7.61 -6.82
C LYS A 101 -7.82 7.76 -5.47
N GLN A 102 -8.48 8.43 -4.52
CA GLN A 102 -7.91 8.64 -3.18
C GLN A 102 -7.74 7.30 -2.45
N LEU A 103 -8.74 6.41 -2.50
CA LEU A 103 -8.66 5.08 -1.89
C LEU A 103 -7.43 4.30 -2.39
N HIS A 104 -7.24 4.26 -3.71
CA HIS A 104 -6.11 3.56 -4.33
C HIS A 104 -4.78 4.16 -3.87
N ASP A 105 -4.66 5.49 -3.86
CA ASP A 105 -3.42 6.18 -3.47
C ASP A 105 -3.08 5.97 -1.99
N THR A 106 -4.04 6.05 -1.05
CA THR A 106 -3.79 5.74 0.37
C THR A 106 -3.47 4.26 0.59
N THR A 107 -4.16 3.35 -0.10
CA THR A 107 -3.87 1.91 -0.01
C THR A 107 -2.46 1.60 -0.51
N LYS A 108 -2.04 2.25 -1.61
CA LYS A 108 -0.68 2.15 -2.13
C LYS A 108 0.37 2.70 -1.15
N LYS A 109 0.06 3.79 -0.42
CA LYS A 109 0.92 4.31 0.66
C LYS A 109 1.02 3.33 1.83
N LEU A 110 -0.08 2.69 2.24
CA LEU A 110 -0.14 1.71 3.33
C LEU A 110 0.60 0.40 3.01
N ALA A 111 0.45 -0.11 1.78
CA ALA A 111 1.12 -1.33 1.33
C ALA A 111 2.66 -1.20 1.28
N GLY A 112 3.17 0.04 1.30
CA GLY A 112 4.60 0.31 1.18
C GLY A 112 5.16 -0.09 -0.19
N LYS A 113 6.49 -0.17 -0.30
CA LYS A 113 7.15 -0.65 -1.53
C LYS A 113 7.22 -2.17 -1.51
N TYR A 114 6.14 -2.87 -1.85
CA TYR A 114 6.27 -4.24 -2.32
C TYR A 114 6.81 -4.20 -3.75
N SER A 115 8.13 -4.30 -3.91
CA SER A 115 8.74 -4.53 -5.21
C SER A 115 8.49 -5.99 -5.57
N LYS A 116 7.42 -6.28 -6.31
CA LYS A 116 7.41 -7.53 -7.08
C LYS A 116 8.67 -7.49 -7.96
N PRO A 117 9.46 -8.58 -8.06
CA PRO A 117 10.36 -8.68 -9.20
C PRO A 117 9.53 -8.46 -10.46
N GLU A 118 10.02 -7.64 -11.37
CA GLU A 118 9.38 -7.39 -12.65
C GLU A 118 9.10 -8.74 -13.32
N ARG A 119 7.82 -9.08 -13.50
CA ARG A 119 7.46 -10.30 -14.24
C ARG A 119 7.87 -10.03 -15.69
N SER A 120 8.96 -10.64 -16.13
CA SER A 120 9.40 -10.56 -17.52
C SER A 120 8.28 -11.04 -18.44
N VAL A 121 7.85 -10.19 -19.36
CA VAL A 121 6.95 -10.55 -20.46
C VAL A 121 7.75 -11.30 -21.51
N LYS A 122 7.20 -12.36 -22.11
CA LYS A 122 7.87 -13.08 -23.20
C LYS A 122 7.52 -12.45 -24.55
N GLU A 123 8.52 -12.28 -25.40
CA GLU A 123 8.35 -11.94 -26.81
C GLU A 123 7.76 -13.13 -27.59
N LYS A 124 7.31 -12.91 -28.84
CA LYS A 124 6.70 -13.95 -29.68
C LYS A 124 7.62 -15.15 -29.89
N GLU A 125 8.94 -14.94 -29.95
CA GLU A 125 9.94 -16.02 -30.06
C GLU A 125 10.32 -16.68 -28.72
N GLY A 126 9.62 -16.33 -27.62
CA GLY A 126 9.81 -16.96 -26.31
C GLY A 126 10.94 -16.39 -25.45
N LYS A 127 11.68 -15.38 -25.93
CA LYS A 127 12.71 -14.65 -25.17
C LYS A 127 12.08 -13.74 -24.11
N SER A 128 12.71 -13.65 -22.94
CA SER A 128 12.23 -12.83 -21.82
C SER A 128 12.64 -11.36 -21.98
N ILE A 129 11.66 -10.46 -21.97
CA ILE A 129 11.85 -9.01 -22.04
C ILE A 129 11.95 -8.45 -20.62
N THR A 130 13.11 -7.86 -20.32
CA THR A 130 13.42 -7.24 -19.02
C THR A 130 13.35 -5.71 -19.03
N GLU A 131 13.21 -5.09 -20.21
CA GLU A 131 13.16 -3.63 -20.36
C GLU A 131 11.72 -3.09 -20.44
N ILE A 132 11.39 -2.09 -19.62
CA ILE A 132 10.04 -1.51 -19.49
C ILE A 132 9.50 -0.96 -20.82
N GLN A 133 10.36 -0.32 -21.62
CA GLN A 133 9.95 0.24 -22.93
C GLN A 133 9.59 -0.88 -23.91
N GLN A 134 10.42 -1.93 -23.97
CA GLN A 134 10.15 -3.10 -24.80
C GLN A 134 8.90 -3.86 -24.34
N GLN A 135 8.64 -3.94 -23.02
CA GLN A 135 7.39 -4.51 -22.53
C GLN A 135 6.17 -3.70 -22.99
N ARG A 136 6.23 -2.37 -22.95
CA ARG A 136 5.13 -1.51 -23.44
C ARG A 136 4.88 -1.71 -24.93
N ASN A 137 5.94 -1.77 -25.73
CA ASN A 137 5.82 -2.03 -27.17
C ASN A 137 5.21 -3.41 -27.43
N ARG A 138 5.62 -4.44 -26.69
CA ARG A 138 5.02 -5.78 -26.77
C ARG A 138 3.54 -5.79 -26.38
N TRP A 139 3.14 -5.01 -25.38
CA TRP A 139 1.73 -4.83 -25.02
C TRP A 139 0.94 -4.16 -26.13
N VAL A 140 1.48 -3.10 -26.75
CA VAL A 140 0.84 -2.42 -27.89
C VAL A 140 0.64 -3.39 -29.05
N GLU A 141 1.68 -4.13 -29.45
CA GLU A 141 1.58 -5.15 -30.51
C GLU A 141 0.55 -6.24 -30.21
N TYR A 142 0.53 -6.75 -28.97
CA TYR A 142 -0.42 -7.79 -28.56
C TYR A 142 -1.88 -7.28 -28.63
N PHE A 143 -2.13 -6.06 -28.16
CA PHE A 143 -3.47 -5.47 -28.24
C PHE A 143 -3.87 -5.08 -29.66
N GLU A 144 -2.93 -4.61 -30.49
CA GLU A 144 -3.19 -4.36 -31.91
C GLU A 144 -3.54 -5.63 -32.67
N GLU A 145 -2.82 -6.73 -32.44
CA GLU A 145 -3.11 -8.04 -33.05
C GLU A 145 -4.46 -8.60 -32.59
N LEU A 146 -4.80 -8.44 -31.31
CA LEU A 146 -6.04 -8.94 -30.74
C LEU A 146 -7.26 -8.13 -31.22
N LEU A 147 -7.15 -6.80 -31.22
CA LEU A 147 -8.28 -5.90 -31.49
C LEU A 147 -8.45 -5.56 -32.97
N ASN A 148 -7.39 -5.65 -33.78
CA ASN A 148 -7.43 -5.37 -35.21
C ASN A 148 -7.32 -6.64 -36.07
N ARG A 149 -7.64 -7.81 -35.51
CA ARG A 149 -7.61 -9.08 -36.26
C ARG A 149 -8.55 -8.96 -37.47
N PRO A 150 -8.04 -9.06 -38.72
CA PRO A 150 -8.90 -9.03 -39.88
C PRO A 150 -9.86 -10.23 -39.87
N ALA A 151 -11.05 -10.04 -40.43
CA ALA A 151 -12.01 -11.13 -40.58
C ALA A 151 -11.31 -12.30 -41.30
N PRO A 152 -11.41 -13.54 -40.78
CA PRO A 152 -10.77 -14.69 -41.39
C PRO A 152 -11.20 -14.80 -42.86
N MET A 153 -10.21 -14.89 -43.77
CA MET A 153 -10.43 -14.90 -45.22
C MET A 153 -11.25 -16.10 -45.69
N ASN A 154 -11.17 -17.20 -44.94
CA ASN A 154 -12.02 -18.35 -45.14
C ASN A 154 -13.19 -18.23 -44.16
N PRO A 155 -14.45 -18.30 -44.61
CA PRO A 155 -15.55 -18.51 -43.69
C PRO A 155 -15.23 -19.78 -42.87
N PRO A 156 -15.51 -19.80 -41.56
CA PRO A 156 -15.36 -21.02 -40.78
C PRO A 156 -16.18 -22.11 -41.49
N ASP A 157 -15.54 -23.26 -41.77
CA ASP A 157 -16.24 -24.44 -42.28
C ASP A 157 -17.07 -24.99 -41.12
N ILE A 158 -18.25 -24.38 -40.93
CA ILE A 158 -19.23 -24.84 -39.97
C ILE A 158 -19.91 -26.01 -40.66
N GLU A 159 -19.47 -27.23 -40.36
CA GLU A 159 -20.27 -28.42 -40.68
C GLU A 159 -21.67 -28.16 -40.12
N ALA A 160 -22.66 -28.12 -41.01
CA ALA A 160 -24.04 -27.95 -40.62
C ALA A 160 -24.37 -29.07 -39.64
N ALA A 161 -24.82 -28.69 -38.43
CA ALA A 161 -25.19 -29.64 -37.41
C ALA A 161 -26.15 -30.67 -38.02
N HIS A 162 -25.71 -31.93 -38.05
CA HIS A 162 -26.56 -33.03 -38.47
C HIS A 162 -27.69 -33.18 -37.46
N THR A 163 -28.85 -32.65 -37.85
CA THR A 163 -30.19 -33.00 -37.38
C THR A 163 -30.43 -32.88 -35.87
N ASP A 164 -31.48 -32.14 -35.51
CA ASP A 164 -31.97 -31.98 -34.15
C ASP A 164 -31.96 -33.30 -33.38
N LEU A 165 -31.03 -33.42 -32.42
CA LEU A 165 -31.12 -34.44 -31.38
C LEU A 165 -32.41 -34.17 -30.60
N PRO A 166 -33.29 -35.17 -30.41
CA PRO A 166 -34.51 -34.96 -29.66
C PRO A 166 -34.11 -34.69 -28.21
N ILE A 167 -34.17 -33.43 -27.80
CA ILE A 167 -34.15 -33.05 -26.40
C ILE A 167 -35.48 -33.53 -25.85
N ASP A 168 -35.45 -34.61 -25.08
CA ASP A 168 -36.56 -35.05 -24.24
C ASP A 168 -36.76 -33.98 -23.16
N GLU A 169 -37.51 -32.94 -23.50
CA GLU A 169 -38.08 -32.03 -22.53
C GLU A 169 -39.17 -32.79 -21.77
N GLY A 170 -38.76 -33.42 -20.66
CA GLY A 170 -39.64 -33.89 -19.61
C GLY A 170 -40.52 -32.74 -19.11
N ARG A 171 -41.66 -32.56 -19.79
CA ARG A 171 -42.68 -31.56 -19.53
C ARG A 171 -43.34 -31.88 -18.18
N ASN A 172 -42.77 -31.36 -17.09
CA ASN A 172 -43.41 -31.44 -15.77
C ASN A 172 -44.58 -30.44 -15.71
N GLN A 173 -45.75 -30.88 -16.17
CA GLN A 173 -47.02 -30.17 -15.98
C GLN A 173 -47.52 -30.41 -14.54
N ASN A 174 -46.97 -29.70 -13.55
CA ASN A 174 -47.56 -29.64 -12.20
C ASN A 174 -47.19 -28.33 -11.51
N GLY A 175 -47.76 -27.22 -11.96
CA GLY A 175 -47.51 -25.91 -11.35
C GLY A 175 -48.56 -24.83 -11.64
N ARG A 176 -49.77 -25.20 -12.08
CA ARG A 176 -50.81 -24.19 -12.38
C ARG A 176 -52.22 -24.65 -12.06
N GLN A 177 -52.47 -24.85 -10.77
CA GLN A 177 -53.75 -24.81 -10.06
C GLN A 177 -53.29 -24.78 -8.59
N THR A 178 -53.33 -23.68 -7.85
CA THR A 178 -54.54 -23.10 -7.25
C THR A 178 -54.19 -21.73 -6.65
N ASN A 179 -54.77 -20.64 -7.17
CA ASN A 179 -54.90 -19.37 -6.45
C ASN A 179 -56.39 -19.02 -6.47
N GLN A 180 -57.19 -19.65 -5.61
CA GLN A 180 -58.58 -19.26 -5.37
C GLN A 180 -59.15 -19.89 -4.09
N GLU A 181 -58.43 -19.84 -2.96
CA GLU A 181 -59.00 -20.29 -1.67
C GLU A 181 -58.37 -19.64 -0.41
N ARG A 182 -57.75 -18.45 -0.54
CA ARG A 182 -57.19 -17.73 0.62
C ARG A 182 -57.65 -16.28 0.81
N GLU A 183 -58.63 -15.81 0.03
CA GLU A 183 -59.20 -14.46 0.19
C GLU A 183 -60.68 -14.44 0.63
N SER A 184 -61.24 -15.58 1.03
CA SER A 184 -62.64 -15.65 1.52
C SER A 184 -62.80 -16.09 2.98
N SER A 185 -61.74 -16.00 3.79
CA SER A 185 -61.78 -16.38 5.22
C SER A 185 -61.50 -15.23 6.20
N GLU A 186 -61.32 -13.99 5.73
CA GLU A 186 -61.08 -12.81 6.59
C GLU A 186 -62.23 -11.79 6.55
N THR A 187 -63.48 -12.25 6.56
CA THR A 187 -64.63 -11.41 6.92
C THR A 187 -65.73 -12.28 7.54
N GLY A 188 -65.70 -12.47 8.86
CA GLY A 188 -66.74 -13.27 9.51
C GLY A 188 -66.61 -13.48 11.02
N GLN A 189 -66.91 -12.42 11.79
CA GLN A 189 -67.60 -12.46 13.10
C GLN A 189 -66.91 -13.10 14.32
N HIS A 190 -66.73 -12.27 15.37
CA HIS A 190 -67.42 -12.54 16.64
C HIS A 190 -67.63 -11.27 17.46
N THR A 191 -68.88 -10.86 17.56
CA THR A 191 -69.45 -10.20 18.74
C THR A 191 -69.88 -11.27 19.74
N SER A 192 -69.44 -11.17 20.99
CA SER A 192 -70.30 -11.14 22.19
C SER A 192 -69.48 -10.79 23.42
#